data_AF-Q313D9-F1
#
_entry.id   AF-Q313D9-F1
#
_cell.length_a   1.000
_cell.length_b   1.000
_cell.length_c   1.000
_cell.angle_alpha   90.00
_cell.angle_beta   90.00
_cell.angle_gamma   90.00
#
_symmetry.space_group_name_H-M   'P 1'
#
loop_
_entity.id
_entity.type
_entity.pdbx_description
1 polymer ?
#
loop_
_entity_poly.entity_id
_entity_poly.type
_entity_poly.pdbx_seq_one_letter_code
_entity_poly.pdbx_strand_id
1 'polypeptide(L)'
;MPVVTCRHCGKEFSVPQARIRAGRGKYCSRRCSDAARTVPREIACAWCGKSVRPTHAGQMYCSRSCGAHAQAARARKGEKRTCAQCGRAFSPASNKERFCSARCRRDNDLQQAATRGYGLFEDPWASGDVQPDRYGKDLYRMPDMGLGF
;
A
#
# COMPACT_ATOMS: atom_id res chain seq x y z
N MET A 1 -20.49 32.58 -28.92
CA MET A 1 -19.36 32.03 -28.12
C MET A 1 -19.13 32.97 -26.95
N PRO A 2 -19.17 32.52 -25.70
CA PRO A 2 -18.92 33.38 -24.55
C PRO A 2 -17.48 33.90 -24.52
N VAL A 3 -17.32 35.16 -24.12
CA VAL A 3 -16.03 35.79 -23.85
C VAL A 3 -15.67 35.61 -22.38
N VAL A 4 -14.43 35.19 -22.11
CA VAL A 4 -13.92 34.96 -20.75
C VAL A 4 -12.61 35.72 -20.58
N THR A 5 -12.42 36.31 -19.40
CA THR A 5 -11.18 37.01 -19.04
C THR A 5 -10.11 36.03 -18.55
N CYS A 6 -8.90 36.12 -19.10
CA CYS A 6 -7.76 35.33 -18.64
C CYS A 6 -7.33 35.73 -17.23
N ARG A 7 -7.28 34.77 -16.29
CA ARG A 7 -6.87 35.03 -14.89
C ARG A 7 -5.41 35.47 -14.70
N HIS A 8 -4.57 35.29 -15.72
CA HIS A 8 -3.13 35.62 -15.65
C HIS A 8 -2.77 36.95 -16.33
N CYS A 9 -3.39 37.28 -17.47
CA CYS A 9 -3.04 38.46 -18.25
C CYS A 9 -4.20 39.44 -18.49
N GLY A 10 -5.40 39.15 -17.98
CA GLY A 10 -6.58 39.99 -18.12
C GLY A 10 -7.23 40.03 -19.51
N LYS A 11 -6.57 39.49 -20.54
CA LYS A 11 -7.09 39.49 -21.92
C LYS A 11 -8.40 38.71 -22.04
N GLU A 12 -9.34 39.26 -22.80
CA GLU A 12 -10.58 38.60 -23.19
C GLU A 12 -10.31 37.63 -24.34
N PHE A 13 -10.90 36.44 -24.27
CA PHE A 13 -10.81 35.44 -25.33
C PHE A 13 -12.10 34.62 -25.42
N SER A 14 -12.41 34.15 -26.62
CA SER A 14 -13.62 33.35 -26.87
C SER A 14 -13.37 31.87 -26.53
N VAL A 15 -14.29 31.27 -25.80
CA VAL A 15 -14.22 29.85 -25.42
C VAL A 15 -15.54 29.17 -25.73
N PRO A 16 -15.56 27.95 -26.28
CA PRO A 16 -16.82 27.24 -26.47
C PRO A 16 -17.49 26.90 -25.12
N GLN A 17 -18.80 27.06 -25.03
CA GLN A 17 -19.59 26.86 -23.80
C GLN A 17 -19.36 25.47 -23.17
N ALA A 18 -19.17 24.44 -24.00
CA ALA A 18 -18.85 23.08 -23.56
C ALA A 18 -17.57 23.03 -22.71
N ARG A 19 -16.55 23.83 -23.04
CA ARG A 19 -15.28 23.87 -22.30
C ARG A 19 -15.45 24.54 -20.94
N ILE A 20 -16.29 25.57 -20.87
CA ILE A 20 -16.62 26.29 -19.63
C ILE A 20 -17.40 25.37 -18.69
N ARG A 21 -18.40 24.64 -19.20
CA ARG A 21 -19.16 23.63 -18.43
C ARG A 21 -18.25 22.55 -17.85
N ALA A 22 -17.18 22.17 -18.56
CA ALA A 22 -16.17 21.23 -18.06
C ALA A 22 -15.14 21.86 -17.09
N GLY A 23 -15.32 23.12 -16.66
CA GLY A 23 -14.43 23.82 -15.73
C GLY A 23 -13.06 24.22 -16.33
N ARG A 24 -12.94 24.18 -17.67
CA ARG A 24 -11.71 24.50 -18.43
C ARG A 24 -11.86 25.90 -19.08
N GLY A 25 -10.75 26.47 -19.57
CA GLY A 25 -10.76 27.77 -20.25
C GLY A 25 -10.61 28.98 -19.33
N LYS A 26 -9.75 28.87 -18.30
CA LYS A 26 -9.42 29.96 -17.36
C LYS A 26 -8.31 30.91 -17.85
N TYR A 27 -7.59 30.50 -18.90
CA TYR A 27 -6.41 31.18 -19.42
C TYR A 27 -6.46 31.23 -20.95
N CYS A 28 -6.00 32.35 -21.53
CA CYS A 28 -6.04 32.59 -22.99
C CYS A 28 -5.02 31.77 -23.78
N SER A 29 -3.95 31.30 -23.13
CA SER A 29 -2.85 30.57 -23.79
C SER A 29 -2.20 29.58 -22.85
N ARG A 30 -1.46 28.61 -23.43
CA ARG A 30 -0.65 27.66 -22.67
C ARG A 30 0.39 28.36 -21.80
N ARG A 31 1.04 29.41 -22.33
CA ARG A 31 1.97 30.27 -21.58
C ARG A 31 1.34 30.86 -20.31
N CYS A 32 0.14 31.44 -20.43
CA CYS A 32 -0.58 31.99 -19.28
C CYS A 32 -1.03 30.92 -18.28
N SER A 33 -1.42 29.74 -18.77
CA SER A 33 -1.74 28.60 -17.92
C SER A 33 -0.52 28.08 -17.15
N ASP A 34 0.64 28.01 -17.81
CA ASP A 34 1.87 27.50 -17.22
C ASP A 34 2.44 28.51 -16.22
N ALA A 35 2.44 29.80 -16.55
CA ALA A 35 2.85 30.85 -15.63
C ALA A 35 1.95 30.91 -14.37
N ALA A 36 0.63 30.72 -14.51
CA ALA A 36 -0.28 30.62 -13.37
C ALA A 36 -0.10 29.33 -12.53
N ARG A 37 0.49 28.27 -13.10
CA ARG A 37 0.87 27.05 -12.36
C ARG A 37 2.18 27.23 -11.63
N THR A 38 3.09 28.05 -12.17
CA THR A 38 4.34 28.46 -11.54
C THR A 38 4.04 29.52 -10.48
N VAL A 39 3.43 29.13 -9.36
CA VAL A 39 3.32 30.00 -8.19
C VAL A 39 4.53 29.74 -7.29
N PRO A 40 5.55 30.62 -7.24
CA PRO A 40 6.59 30.55 -6.24
C PRO A 40 6.01 31.05 -4.92
N ARG A 41 5.25 30.20 -4.22
CA ARG A 41 4.95 30.45 -2.82
C ARG A 41 6.19 30.04 -2.04
N GLU A 42 6.83 31.01 -1.39
CA GLU A 42 7.86 30.70 -0.41
C GLU A 42 7.18 29.96 0.75
N ILE A 43 7.64 28.74 0.99
CA ILE A 43 7.12 27.89 2.07
C ILE A 43 8.18 27.86 3.16
N ALA A 44 7.76 28.04 4.42
CA ALA A 44 8.64 27.80 5.55
C ALA A 44 8.85 26.28 5.72
N CYS A 45 10.09 25.84 5.82
CA CYS A 45 10.39 24.45 6.09
C CYS A 45 9.79 24.03 7.44
N ALA A 46 8.98 22.97 7.44
CA ALA A 46 8.30 22.49 8.65
C ALA A 46 9.24 21.99 9.77
N TRP A 47 10.54 21.79 9.49
CA TRP A 47 11.53 21.35 10.47
C TRP A 47 12.43 22.50 10.97
N CYS A 48 12.99 23.30 10.07
CA CYS A 48 13.97 24.33 10.42
C CYS A 48 13.46 25.78 10.31
N GLY A 49 12.23 25.99 9.81
CA GLY A 49 11.61 27.31 9.66
C GLY A 49 12.13 28.17 8.51
N LYS A 50 13.17 27.75 7.80
CA LYS A 50 13.76 28.53 6.68
C LYS A 50 12.80 28.65 5.50
N SER A 51 12.71 29.83 4.89
CA SER A 51 11.94 30.04 3.66
C SER A 51 12.63 29.34 2.49
N VAL A 52 11.86 28.53 1.76
CA VAL A 52 12.34 27.83 0.57
C VAL A 52 11.37 27.95 -0.58
N ARG A 53 11.93 27.95 -1.79
CA ARG A 53 11.17 27.86 -3.03
C ARG A 53 10.98 26.38 -3.36
N PRO A 54 9.74 25.85 -3.30
CA PRO A 54 9.49 24.44 -3.59
C PRO A 54 9.71 24.15 -5.08
N THR A 55 10.42 23.05 -5.38
CA THR A 55 10.65 22.60 -6.77
C THR A 55 9.42 21.92 -7.34
N HIS A 56 8.62 21.27 -6.48
CA HIS A 56 7.41 20.55 -6.87
C HIS A 56 6.27 20.80 -5.88
N ALA A 57 5.03 20.57 -6.34
CA ALA A 57 3.86 20.65 -5.50
C ALA A 57 3.96 19.65 -4.33
N GLY A 58 3.79 20.14 -3.09
CA GLY A 58 3.84 19.31 -1.87
C GLY A 58 5.19 19.22 -1.18
N GLN A 59 6.24 19.91 -1.66
CA GLN A 59 7.51 19.97 -0.95
C GLN A 59 7.38 20.82 0.34
N MET A 60 7.57 20.18 1.50
CA MET A 60 7.44 20.80 2.83
C MET A 60 8.78 21.08 3.52
N TYR A 61 9.88 20.54 3.00
CA TYR A 61 11.21 20.63 3.63
C TYR A 61 12.22 21.29 2.70
N CYS A 62 13.18 22.01 3.30
CA CYS A 62 14.23 22.68 2.54
C CYS A 62 15.23 21.72 1.92
N SER A 63 15.48 20.58 2.58
CA SER A 63 16.50 19.60 2.18
C SER A 63 16.09 18.19 2.59
N ARG A 64 16.75 17.20 1.98
CA ARG A 64 16.61 15.79 2.36
C ARG A 64 17.02 15.55 3.81
N SER A 65 18.00 16.31 4.34
CA SER A 65 18.40 16.24 5.75
C SER A 65 17.27 16.67 6.70
N CYS A 66 16.61 17.80 6.44
CA CYS A 66 15.47 18.25 7.25
C CYS A 66 14.29 17.26 7.18
N GLY A 67 14.03 16.68 6.00
CA GLY A 67 13.06 15.60 5.85
C GLY A 67 13.42 14.36 6.68
N ALA A 68 14.69 13.96 6.67
CA ALA A 68 15.18 12.82 7.44
C ALA A 68 15.10 13.07 8.96
N HIS A 69 15.44 14.27 9.44
CA HIS A 69 15.29 14.64 10.85
C HIS A 69 13.82 14.61 11.29
N ALA A 70 12.91 15.15 10.48
CA ALA A 70 11.48 15.09 10.76
C ALA A 70 10.95 13.65 10.79
N GLN A 71 11.43 12.78 9.90
CA GLN A 71 11.08 11.35 9.90
C GLN A 71 11.66 10.63 11.13
N ALA A 72 12.91 10.89 11.49
CA ALA A 72 13.54 10.31 12.67
C ALA A 72 12.81 10.72 13.96
N ALA A 73 12.42 12.00 14.08
CA ALA A 73 11.64 12.49 15.20
C ALA A 73 10.29 11.77 15.34
N ARG A 74 9.62 11.48 14.21
CA ARG A 74 8.38 10.69 14.18
C ARG A 74 8.61 9.21 14.52
N ALA A 75 9.68 8.61 14.01
CA ALA A 75 10.02 7.21 14.27
C ALA A 75 10.32 6.96 15.76
N ARG A 76 10.95 7.92 16.46
CA ARG A 76 11.16 7.81 17.92
C ARG A 76 9.88 7.83 18.74
N LYS A 77 8.76 8.27 18.15
CA LYS A 77 7.42 8.25 18.76
C LYS A 77 6.64 6.97 18.41
N GLY A 78 7.32 5.88 18.04
CA GLY A 78 6.70 4.57 17.94
C GLY A 78 6.26 4.08 19.31
N GLU A 79 4.99 3.72 19.46
CA GLU A 79 4.46 3.13 20.68
C GLU A 79 5.10 1.76 20.94
N LYS A 80 5.42 1.48 22.21
CA LYS A 80 5.87 0.15 22.61
C LYS A 80 4.70 -0.81 22.49
N ARG A 81 4.91 -1.94 21.83
CA ARG A 81 3.93 -3.02 21.70
C ARG A 81 4.33 -4.22 22.53
N THR A 82 3.36 -5.01 22.93
CA THR A 82 3.59 -6.29 23.60
C THR A 82 3.81 -7.37 22.55
N CYS A 83 4.82 -8.22 22.78
CA CYS A 83 5.07 -9.38 21.95
C CYS A 83 3.94 -10.41 22.12
N ALA A 84 3.36 -10.88 21.02
CA ALA A 84 2.29 -11.88 21.06
C ALA A 84 2.72 -13.25 21.60
N GLN A 85 4.03 -13.54 21.59
CA GLN A 85 4.56 -14.83 22.03
C GLN A 85 5.08 -14.78 23.48
N CYS A 86 5.91 -13.80 23.82
CA CYS A 86 6.55 -13.72 25.14
C CYS A 86 6.01 -12.61 26.07
N GLY A 87 5.05 -11.80 25.62
CA GLY A 87 4.43 -10.73 26.42
C GLY A 87 5.32 -9.50 26.68
N ARG A 88 6.61 -9.52 26.33
CA ARG A 88 7.54 -8.41 26.59
C ARG A 88 7.23 -7.18 25.73
N ALA A 89 7.40 -6.00 26.30
CA ALA A 89 7.28 -4.73 25.57
C ALA A 89 8.49 -4.52 24.64
N PHE A 90 8.24 -4.24 23.37
CA PHE A 90 9.25 -3.97 22.36
C PHE A 90 8.84 -2.79 21.46
N SER A 91 9.82 -2.13 20.84
CA SER A 91 9.58 -1.05 19.86
C SER A 91 9.65 -1.64 18.45
N PRO A 92 8.52 -1.83 17.75
CA PRO A 92 8.53 -2.37 16.39
C PRO A 92 9.17 -1.36 15.41
N ALA A 93 9.92 -1.87 14.44
CA ALA A 93 10.41 -1.05 13.32
C ALA A 93 9.28 -0.80 12.29
N SER A 94 8.32 -1.73 12.21
CA SER A 94 7.17 -1.66 11.33
C SER A 94 5.86 -1.99 12.05
N ASN A 95 4.76 -1.33 11.67
CA ASN A 95 3.42 -1.60 12.23
C ASN A 95 2.98 -3.06 12.04
N LYS A 96 3.58 -3.81 11.11
CA LYS A 96 3.26 -5.23 10.88
C LYS A 96 3.94 -6.19 11.89
N GLU A 97 4.94 -5.74 12.63
CA GLU A 97 5.69 -6.60 13.53
C GLU A 97 4.94 -6.85 14.84
N ARG A 98 4.68 -8.13 15.12
CA ARG A 98 3.95 -8.61 16.33
C ARG A 98 4.86 -9.28 17.35
N PHE A 99 6.12 -9.51 17.00
CA PHE A 99 7.08 -10.27 17.79
C PHE A 99 8.30 -9.43 18.11
N CYS A 100 8.83 -9.55 19.33
CA CYS A 100 9.99 -8.77 19.77
C CYS A 100 11.31 -9.20 19.11
N SER A 101 11.39 -10.42 18.57
CA SER A 101 12.61 -10.98 17.97
C SER A 101 12.28 -12.05 16.93
N ALA A 102 13.25 -12.36 16.07
CA ALA A 102 13.16 -13.47 15.11
C ALA A 102 12.98 -14.84 15.79
N ARG A 103 13.44 -14.98 17.04
CA ARG A 103 13.23 -16.19 17.84
C ARG A 103 11.76 -16.37 18.18
N CYS A 104 11.13 -15.35 18.79
CA CYS A 104 9.70 -15.40 19.12
C CYS A 104 8.80 -15.58 17.90
N ARG A 105 9.22 -15.09 16.72
CA ARG A 105 8.52 -15.35 15.46
C ARG A 105 8.53 -16.84 15.11
N ARG A 106 9.71 -17.46 15.10
CA ARG A 106 9.87 -18.91 14.84
C ARG A 106 9.13 -19.77 15.84
N ASP A 107 9.20 -19.43 17.13
CA ASP A 107 8.48 -20.17 18.18
C ASP A 107 6.96 -20.13 17.94
N ASN A 108 6.43 -18.99 17.49
CA ASN A 108 5.03 -18.88 17.12
C ASN A 108 4.68 -19.67 15.85
N ASP A 109 5.54 -19.64 14.82
CA ASP A 109 5.33 -20.40 13.59
C ASP A 109 5.30 -21.92 13.87
N LEU A 110 6.20 -22.40 14.74
CA LEU A 110 6.22 -23.80 15.19
C LEU A 110 4.96 -24.17 15.98
N GLN A 111 4.50 -23.30 16.88
CA GLN A 111 3.24 -23.51 17.60
C GLN A 111 2.05 -23.54 16.65
N GLN A 112 2.00 -22.62 15.67
CA GLN A 112 0.95 -22.62 14.67
C GLN A 112 0.98 -23.88 13.81
N ALA A 113 2.16 -24.34 13.39
CA ALA A 113 2.32 -25.59 12.65
C ALA A 113 1.84 -26.80 13.47
N ALA A 114 2.16 -26.85 14.76
CA ALA A 114 1.67 -27.89 15.67
C ALA A 114 0.14 -27.83 15.83
N THR A 115 -0.45 -26.64 15.97
CA THR A 115 -1.91 -26.49 16.12
C THR A 115 -2.68 -26.71 14.82
N ARG A 116 -2.07 -26.42 13.66
CA ARG A 116 -2.72 -26.54 12.35
C ARG A 116 -2.66 -27.95 11.80
N GLY A 117 -2.01 -28.88 12.50
CA GLY A 117 -2.31 -30.31 12.51
C GLY A 117 -2.88 -30.85 11.19
N TYR A 118 -2.21 -30.61 10.08
CA TYR A 118 -2.13 -31.64 9.07
C TYR A 118 -0.93 -32.45 9.53
N GLY A 119 -1.21 -33.51 10.27
CA GLY A 119 -0.25 -34.59 10.36
C GLY A 119 0.22 -34.84 8.94
N LEU A 120 1.52 -34.87 8.70
CA LEU A 120 2.10 -35.26 7.42
C LEU A 120 1.79 -36.74 7.08
N PHE A 121 0.84 -37.33 7.80
CA PHE A 121 0.49 -38.73 7.93
C PHE A 121 -0.87 -38.87 8.63
N GLU A 122 -1.94 -38.30 8.09
CA GLU A 122 -3.25 -38.93 8.27
C GLU A 122 -3.72 -39.27 6.86
N ASP A 123 -3.50 -40.53 6.50
CA ASP A 123 -3.97 -41.10 5.25
C ASP A 123 -5.49 -40.93 5.21
N PRO A 124 -6.06 -40.21 4.22
CA PRO A 124 -7.51 -40.01 4.10
C PRO A 124 -8.30 -41.33 3.99
N TRP A 125 -7.63 -42.44 3.64
CA TRP A 125 -8.20 -43.79 3.64
C TRP A 125 -8.30 -44.39 5.05
N ALA A 126 -7.46 -43.95 5.99
CA ALA A 126 -7.45 -44.42 7.38
C ALA A 126 -8.45 -43.68 8.27
N SER A 127 -8.75 -42.41 7.97
CA SER A 127 -9.72 -41.61 8.73
C SER A 127 -11.18 -41.86 8.33
N GLY A 128 -11.42 -42.58 7.23
CA GLY A 128 -12.77 -42.90 6.74
C GLY A 128 -13.50 -41.72 6.08
N ASP A 129 -12.78 -40.64 5.79
CA ASP A 129 -13.35 -39.40 5.21
C ASP A 129 -13.61 -39.51 3.69
N VAL A 130 -12.98 -40.47 3.01
CA VAL A 130 -13.26 -40.80 1.61
C VAL A 130 -14.33 -41.89 1.58
N GLN A 131 -15.55 -41.53 1.17
CA GLN A 131 -16.60 -42.53 0.97
C GLN A 131 -16.15 -43.57 -0.08
N PRO A 132 -16.47 -44.86 0.11
CA PRO A 132 -16.13 -45.88 -0.88
C PRO A 132 -16.72 -45.48 -2.22
N ASP A 133 -15.90 -45.53 -3.27
CA ASP A 133 -16.29 -45.14 -4.61
C ASP A 133 -17.62 -45.79 -4.98
N ARG A 134 -18.63 -44.94 -5.20
CA ARG A 134 -20.01 -45.35 -5.50
C ARG A 134 -20.11 -46.25 -6.75
N TYR A 135 -19.06 -46.25 -7.57
CA TYR A 135 -18.92 -46.99 -8.82
C TYR A 135 -17.90 -48.15 -8.73
N GLY A 136 -17.38 -48.51 -7.55
CA GLY A 136 -16.46 -49.65 -7.38
C GLY A 136 -17.05 -51.01 -7.77
N LYS A 137 -18.37 -51.08 -8.01
CA LYS A 137 -19.09 -52.26 -8.52
C LYS A 137 -19.35 -52.22 -10.02
N ASP A 138 -18.98 -51.14 -10.71
CA ASP A 138 -19.14 -51.03 -12.16
C ASP A 138 -18.03 -51.83 -12.85
N LEU A 139 -18.41 -53.00 -13.37
CA LEU A 139 -17.54 -53.94 -14.10
C LEU A 139 -16.82 -53.33 -15.32
N TYR A 140 -17.18 -52.12 -15.73
CA TYR A 140 -16.64 -51.43 -16.91
C TYR A 140 -15.39 -50.58 -16.63
N ARG A 141 -15.03 -50.37 -15.35
CA ARG A 141 -13.89 -49.51 -14.96
C ARG A 141 -12.84 -50.22 -14.11
N MET A 142 -12.93 -51.55 -13.99
CA MET A 142 -11.85 -52.32 -13.39
C MET A 142 -10.62 -52.26 -14.30
N PRO A 143 -9.41 -51.97 -13.78
CA PRO A 143 -8.20 -52.18 -14.54
C PRO A 143 -8.12 -53.65 -14.92
N ASP A 144 -7.89 -53.91 -16.19
CA ASP A 144 -7.85 -55.26 -16.76
C ASP A 144 -6.77 -56.08 -16.04
N MET A 145 -7.17 -57.14 -15.32
CA MET A 145 -6.25 -57.98 -14.53
C MET A 145 -5.19 -58.71 -15.39
N GLY A 146 -5.23 -58.57 -16.72
CA GLY A 146 -4.23 -59.08 -17.65
C GLY A 146 -3.05 -58.14 -17.96
N LEU A 147 -3.13 -56.85 -17.64
CA LEU A 147 -2.04 -55.90 -17.87
C LEU A 147 -1.74 -55.15 -16.58
N GLY A 148 -1.00 -55.82 -15.69
CA GLY A 148 -0.43 -55.15 -14.54
C GLY A 148 0.54 -54.06 -14.98
N PHE A 149 0.20 -52.80 -14.72
CA PHE A 149 1.06 -51.73 -14.21
C PHE A 149 0.18 -50.58 -13.68
#